data_AF-C9SLU1-F1
#
_entry.id   AF-C9SLU1-F1
#
_cell.length_a   1.000
_cell.length_b   1.000
_cell.length_c   1.000
_cell.angle_alpha   90.00
_cell.angle_beta   90.00
_cell.angle_gamma   90.00
#
_symmetry.space_group_name_H-M   'P 1'
#
loop_
_entity.id
_entity.type
_entity.pdbx_description
1 polymer ?
#
loop_
_entity_poly.entity_id
_entity_poly.type
_entity_poly.pdbx_seq_one_letter_code
_entity_poly.pdbx_strand_id
1 'polypeptide(L)'
;MSFPSSRLRSSWDVRTLTGEPYAAIHVRSLQTVVRAGTDAWGRTGKDQPALVTAEVSLAKPFHVAASSDTVSEDTVHYGLLAKAVLASLGRLGAHSEGASRITINDLVEHLGNDVVYPGESSDANPPRRILRDPAKVRYASLTLALPKASLLGEGVSLTHSIAYPDGSEETAYKACCLTFHRLRVPTLIGVNDNERTAKQVVVADIDIDQFVCQADVYTGIEAVIVKVTPLHGPF
;
A
#
# COMPACT_ATOMS: atom_id res chain seq x y z
N MET A 1 1.70 17.73 -1.49
CA MET A 1 2.14 17.92 -2.89
C MET A 1 1.30 16.99 -3.74
N SER A 2 0.59 17.52 -4.74
CA SER A 2 -0.07 16.70 -5.76
C SER A 2 1.00 15.95 -6.55
N PHE A 3 0.80 14.67 -6.80
CA PHE A 3 1.77 13.81 -7.47
C PHE A 3 2.00 14.36 -8.89
N PRO A 4 3.20 14.85 -9.24
CA PRO A 4 3.49 15.17 -10.63
C PRO A 4 3.35 13.88 -11.43
N SER A 5 2.89 14.01 -12.68
CA SER A 5 2.59 12.93 -13.64
C SER A 5 3.83 12.15 -14.10
N SER A 6 4.82 11.91 -13.22
CA SER A 6 5.82 10.88 -13.41
C SER A 6 5.06 9.58 -13.65
N ARG A 7 5.15 9.03 -14.87
CA ARG A 7 4.50 7.76 -15.21
C ARG A 7 4.82 6.73 -14.12
N LEU A 8 3.79 6.29 -13.41
CA LEU A 8 3.94 5.16 -12.50
C LEU A 8 4.55 4.00 -13.28
N ARG A 9 5.49 3.31 -12.65
CA ARG A 9 6.08 2.07 -13.14
C ARG A 9 5.28 0.89 -12.55
N SER A 10 5.46 -0.30 -13.10
CA SER A 10 4.92 -1.50 -12.43
C SER A 10 5.60 -1.68 -11.07
N SER A 11 4.93 -2.30 -10.10
CA SER A 11 5.53 -2.59 -8.80
C SER A 11 6.78 -3.47 -8.95
N TRP A 12 6.77 -4.37 -9.93
CA TRP A 12 7.92 -5.19 -10.29
C TRP A 12 9.11 -4.38 -10.80
N ASP A 13 8.90 -3.42 -11.72
CA ASP A 13 9.98 -2.56 -12.23
C ASP A 13 10.61 -1.74 -11.10
N VAL A 14 9.79 -1.13 -10.24
CA VAL A 14 10.29 -0.34 -9.10
C VAL A 14 11.12 -1.23 -8.17
N ARG A 15 10.65 -2.45 -7.88
CA ARG A 15 11.38 -3.38 -7.02
C ARG A 15 12.69 -3.83 -7.66
N THR A 16 12.68 -4.20 -8.94
CA THR A 16 13.88 -4.70 -9.63
C THR A 16 14.96 -3.64 -9.81
N LEU A 17 14.58 -2.38 -10.06
CA LEU A 17 15.51 -1.24 -10.09
C LEU A 17 16.29 -1.09 -8.78
N THR A 18 15.71 -1.53 -7.66
CA THR A 18 16.34 -1.45 -6.34
C THR A 18 17.25 -2.62 -6.02
N GLY A 19 17.33 -3.66 -6.86
CA GLY A 19 18.21 -4.82 -6.64
C GLY A 19 18.05 -5.48 -5.26
N GLU A 20 19.09 -6.16 -4.79
CA GLU A 20 19.11 -6.77 -3.46
C GLU A 20 19.31 -5.71 -2.37
N PRO A 21 18.45 -5.66 -1.33
CA PRO A 21 18.58 -4.68 -0.25
C PRO A 21 19.76 -5.06 0.67
N TYR A 22 20.59 -4.08 1.03
CA TYR A 22 21.62 -4.28 2.07
C TYR A 22 21.01 -4.54 3.46
N ALA A 23 19.90 -3.87 3.73
CA ALA A 23 19.15 -3.93 4.98
C ALA A 23 17.70 -3.53 4.71
N ALA A 24 16.75 -4.24 5.31
CA ALA A 24 15.33 -3.92 5.23
C ALA A 24 14.69 -3.91 6.62
N ILE A 25 13.90 -2.87 6.88
CA ILE A 25 13.10 -2.70 8.08
C ILE A 25 11.63 -2.85 7.70
N HIS A 26 10.91 -3.67 8.45
CA HIS A 26 9.49 -3.93 8.21
C HIS A 26 8.67 -3.69 9.48
N VAL A 27 7.56 -2.99 9.33
CA VAL A 27 6.44 -3.01 10.27
C VAL A 27 5.28 -3.68 9.54
N ARG A 28 4.82 -4.83 10.02
CA ARG A 28 3.82 -5.64 9.32
C ARG A 28 2.49 -5.64 10.08
N SER A 29 1.41 -5.48 9.32
CA SER A 29 0.03 -5.67 9.79
C SER A 29 -0.29 -4.92 11.09
N LEU A 30 0.18 -3.67 11.19
CA LEU A 30 -0.15 -2.79 12.31
C LEU A 30 -1.65 -2.53 12.30
N GLN A 31 -2.33 -3.03 13.32
CA GLN A 31 -3.79 -2.97 13.42
C GLN A 31 -4.25 -1.59 13.91
N THR A 32 -5.27 -1.05 13.25
CA THR A 32 -5.88 0.22 13.61
C THR A 32 -7.32 0.30 13.10
N VAL A 33 -8.02 1.39 13.41
CA VAL A 33 -9.35 1.71 12.90
C VAL A 33 -9.28 3.02 12.14
N VAL A 34 -9.84 3.06 10.93
CA VAL A 34 -9.85 4.24 10.08
C VAL A 34 -11.26 4.54 9.60
N ARG A 35 -11.56 5.83 9.38
CA ARG A 35 -12.76 6.32 8.71
C ARG A 35 -12.41 6.81 7.31
N ALA A 36 -11.88 5.91 6.49
CA ALA A 36 -11.46 6.18 5.13
C ALA A 36 -11.88 5.03 4.20
N GLY A 37 -11.99 5.32 2.91
CA GLY A 37 -12.44 4.36 1.92
C GLY A 37 -13.96 4.11 1.93
N THR A 38 -14.38 3.18 1.07
CA THR A 38 -15.69 2.52 1.13
C THR A 38 -15.62 1.14 1.77
N ASP A 39 -16.68 0.71 2.45
CA ASP A 39 -16.84 -0.71 2.80
C ASP A 39 -17.23 -1.55 1.58
N ALA A 40 -17.38 -2.86 1.79
CA ALA A 40 -17.76 -3.83 0.76
C ALA A 40 -19.11 -3.54 0.07
N TRP A 41 -19.97 -2.71 0.67
CA TRP A 41 -21.25 -2.28 0.09
C TRP A 41 -21.17 -0.88 -0.55
N GLY A 42 -19.98 -0.28 -0.66
CA GLY A 42 -19.77 1.04 -1.24
C GLY A 42 -20.13 2.20 -0.30
N ARG A 43 -20.39 1.95 0.99
CA ARG A 43 -20.74 3.00 1.96
C ARG A 43 -19.47 3.70 2.45
N THR A 44 -19.55 5.02 2.66
CA THR A 44 -18.44 5.83 3.19
C THR A 44 -18.70 6.36 4.58
N GLY A 45 -17.65 6.91 5.21
CA GLY A 45 -17.74 7.56 6.52
C GLY A 45 -18.03 6.56 7.63
N LYS A 46 -17.70 5.28 7.42
CA LYS A 46 -17.82 4.21 8.41
C LYS A 46 -16.45 3.86 8.96
N ASP A 47 -16.40 3.64 10.27
CA ASP A 47 -15.21 3.12 10.91
C ASP A 47 -15.02 1.66 10.50
N GLN A 48 -13.83 1.34 10.03
CA GLN A 48 -13.47 -0.02 9.64
C GLN A 48 -12.05 -0.36 10.11
N PRO A 49 -11.79 -1.64 10.42
CA PRO A 49 -10.44 -2.08 10.71
C PRO A 49 -9.55 -1.84 9.49
N ALA A 50 -8.31 -1.45 9.75
CA ALA A 50 -7.27 -1.33 8.76
C ALA A 50 -5.98 -1.99 9.24
N LEU A 51 -5.20 -2.48 8.30
CA LEU A 51 -3.87 -3.02 8.53
C LEU A 51 -2.88 -2.17 7.76
N VAL A 52 -1.85 -1.67 8.45
CA VAL A 52 -0.78 -0.91 7.82
C VAL A 52 0.49 -1.73 7.82
N THR A 53 1.11 -1.86 6.65
CA THR A 53 2.43 -2.46 6.49
C THR A 53 3.36 -1.43 5.86
N ALA A 54 4.52 -1.21 6.46
CA ALA A 54 5.56 -0.33 5.93
C ALA A 54 6.86 -1.12 5.78
N GLU A 55 7.55 -0.91 4.67
CA GLU A 55 8.87 -1.45 4.39
C GLU A 55 9.81 -0.30 4.01
N VAL A 56 11.02 -0.34 4.53
CA VAL A 56 12.09 0.59 4.18
C VAL A 56 13.36 -0.21 3.99
N SER A 57 13.98 -0.10 2.81
CA SER A 57 15.31 -0.66 2.54
C SER A 57 16.34 0.45 2.47
N LEU A 58 17.51 0.21 3.05
CA LEU A 58 18.59 1.19 3.11
C LEU A 58 19.51 1.11 1.90
N ALA A 59 20.07 2.25 1.51
CA ALA A 59 21.04 2.36 0.42
C ALA A 59 22.45 1.88 0.81
N LYS A 60 22.76 1.82 2.11
CA LYS A 60 24.05 1.39 2.65
C LYS A 60 23.84 0.47 3.88
N PRO A 61 24.80 -0.42 4.20
CA PRO A 61 24.78 -1.20 5.43
C PRO A 61 24.88 -0.32 6.70
N PHE A 62 24.27 -0.74 7.81
CA PHE A 62 24.29 -0.06 9.12
C PHE A 62 25.48 -0.51 9.99
N HIS A 63 26.70 -0.36 9.47
CA HIS A 63 27.91 -0.88 10.13
C HIS A 63 28.13 -0.30 11.54
N VAL A 64 27.67 0.92 11.82
CA VAL A 64 27.86 1.55 13.13
C VAL A 64 26.92 0.90 14.15
N ALA A 65 25.61 0.91 13.90
CA ALA A 65 24.62 0.27 14.77
C ALA A 65 24.92 -1.21 15.03
N ALA A 66 25.35 -1.95 14.00
CA ALA A 66 25.71 -3.35 14.12
C ALA A 66 26.95 -3.59 14.98
N SER A 67 27.93 -2.68 14.92
CA SER A 67 29.19 -2.81 15.67
C SER A 67 29.09 -2.34 17.12
N SER A 68 28.17 -1.43 17.43
CA SER A 68 28.03 -0.83 18.75
C SER A 68 26.87 -1.40 19.58
N ASP A 69 26.04 -2.28 19.01
CA ASP A 69 24.81 -2.80 19.62
C ASP A 69 23.90 -1.68 20.16
N THR A 70 23.88 -0.55 19.45
CA THR A 70 23.06 0.62 19.80
C THR A 70 22.22 1.05 18.60
N VAL A 71 21.02 1.53 18.89
CA VAL A 71 20.16 2.16 17.87
C VAL A 71 20.72 3.57 17.60
N SER A 72 21.62 3.69 16.61
CA SER A 72 22.22 4.96 16.17
C SER A 72 21.50 5.58 14.97
N GLU A 73 21.94 6.78 14.54
CA GLU A 73 21.34 7.55 13.42
C GLU A 73 21.52 6.91 12.03
N ASP A 74 22.19 5.76 11.94
CA ASP A 74 22.34 4.94 10.73
C ASP A 74 21.31 3.79 10.64
N THR A 75 20.47 3.61 11.65
CA THR A 75 19.36 2.64 11.64
C THR A 75 17.99 3.30 11.79
N VAL A 76 16.94 2.60 11.35
CA VAL A 76 15.55 3.05 11.46
C VAL A 76 14.90 2.37 12.64
N HIS A 77 14.54 3.14 13.67
CA HIS A 77 13.85 2.60 14.83
C HIS A 77 12.40 2.19 14.45
N TYR A 78 12.16 0.90 14.24
CA TYR A 78 10.83 0.36 13.87
C TYR A 78 9.72 0.72 14.86
N GLY A 79 10.05 0.80 16.16
CA GLY A 79 9.12 1.29 17.18
C GLY A 79 8.70 2.77 17.01
N LEU A 80 9.62 3.65 16.59
CA LEU A 80 9.27 5.03 16.23
C LEU A 80 8.42 5.03 14.94
N LEU A 81 8.76 4.19 13.97
CA LEU A 81 7.99 4.03 12.73
C LEU A 81 6.54 3.66 13.00
N ALA A 82 6.30 2.63 13.81
CA ALA A 82 4.95 2.23 14.20
C ALA A 82 4.20 3.35 14.94
N LYS A 83 4.84 4.03 15.89
CA LYS A 83 4.24 5.14 16.65
C LYS A 83 3.88 6.32 15.73
N ALA A 84 4.75 6.67 14.80
CA ALA A 84 4.51 7.76 13.86
C ALA A 84 3.38 7.43 12.88
N VAL A 85 3.30 6.20 12.37
CA VAL A 85 2.17 5.73 11.53
C VAL A 85 0.84 5.89 12.28
N LEU A 86 0.75 5.41 13.52
CA LEU A 86 -0.48 5.53 14.32
C LEU A 86 -0.83 6.99 14.63
N ALA A 87 0.17 7.80 14.98
CA ALA A 87 -0.03 9.22 15.25
C ALA A 87 -0.51 9.99 14.00
N SER A 88 0.02 9.65 12.83
CA SER A 88 -0.39 10.24 11.54
C SER A 88 -1.85 9.91 11.22
N LEU A 89 -2.24 8.64 11.35
CA LEU A 89 -3.63 8.21 11.20
C LEU A 89 -4.58 8.89 12.20
N GLY A 90 -4.17 9.00 13.47
CA GLY A 90 -4.97 9.69 14.49
C GLY A 90 -5.23 11.16 14.15
N ARG A 91 -4.23 11.85 13.59
CA ARG A 91 -4.39 13.25 13.14
C ARG A 91 -5.39 13.36 11.99
N LEU A 92 -5.30 12.49 10.99
CA LEU A 92 -6.23 12.46 9.87
C LEU A 92 -7.67 12.19 10.32
N GLY A 93 -7.86 11.26 11.26
CA GLY A 93 -9.16 10.97 11.87
C GLY A 93 -9.76 12.18 12.60
N ALA A 94 -8.95 12.93 13.35
CA ALA A 94 -9.39 14.11 14.09
C ALA A 94 -9.81 15.29 13.20
N HIS A 95 -9.27 15.40 11.98
CA HIS A 95 -9.60 16.48 11.03
C HIS A 95 -10.81 16.13 10.13
N SER A 96 -11.37 14.91 10.25
CA SER A 96 -12.45 14.42 9.40
C SER A 96 -13.87 14.75 9.90
N GLU A 97 -14.02 15.54 10.97
CA GLU A 97 -15.35 15.91 11.49
C GLU A 97 -16.17 16.81 10.52
N GLY A 98 -15.56 17.29 9.43
CA GLY A 98 -16.21 18.09 8.39
C GLY A 98 -16.12 17.48 6.97
N ALA A 99 -17.21 16.85 6.53
CA ALA A 99 -17.71 16.69 5.15
C ALA A 99 -16.86 16.12 3.99
N SER A 100 -15.51 16.10 4.01
CA SER A 100 -14.74 15.55 2.88
C SER A 100 -14.57 14.03 3.00
N ARG A 101 -14.94 13.28 1.95
CA ARG A 101 -14.71 11.83 1.86
C ARG A 101 -13.21 11.58 1.75
N ILE A 102 -12.61 10.94 2.76
CA ILE A 102 -11.20 10.51 2.72
C ILE A 102 -11.13 9.16 2.01
N THR A 103 -10.41 9.09 0.89
CA THR A 103 -10.21 7.86 0.13
C THR A 103 -9.05 7.03 0.69
N ILE A 104 -8.96 5.76 0.28
CA ILE A 104 -7.79 4.94 0.63
C ILE A 104 -6.49 5.53 0.06
N ASN A 105 -6.57 6.15 -1.13
CA ASN A 105 -5.44 6.81 -1.77
C ASN A 105 -4.96 8.02 -0.95
N ASP A 106 -5.86 8.91 -0.54
CA ASP A 106 -5.52 10.07 0.30
C ASP A 106 -4.78 9.64 1.57
N LEU A 107 -5.22 8.54 2.19
CA LEU A 107 -4.63 8.02 3.41
C LEU A 107 -3.21 7.49 3.20
N VAL A 108 -3.00 6.70 2.14
CA VAL A 108 -1.67 6.15 1.79
C VAL A 108 -0.72 7.27 1.36
N GLU A 109 -1.19 8.22 0.55
CA GLU A 109 -0.39 9.38 0.15
C GLU A 109 0.01 10.23 1.36
N HIS A 110 -0.91 10.49 2.29
CA HIS A 110 -0.61 11.25 3.50
C HIS A 110 0.38 10.51 4.39
N LEU A 111 0.15 9.22 4.67
CA LEU A 111 1.05 8.43 5.51
C LEU A 111 2.45 8.27 4.90
N GLY A 112 2.50 8.08 3.58
CA GLY A 112 3.74 8.06 2.82
C GLY A 112 4.54 9.34 3.06
N ASN A 113 3.93 10.49 2.80
CA ASN A 113 4.58 11.79 2.95
C ASN A 113 4.88 12.20 4.41
N ASP A 114 4.07 11.78 5.37
CA ASP A 114 4.19 12.19 6.77
C ASP A 114 5.18 11.33 7.56
N VAL A 115 5.38 10.07 7.16
CA VAL A 115 6.10 9.08 7.99
C VAL A 115 7.14 8.27 7.21
N VAL A 116 6.77 7.72 6.05
CA VAL A 116 7.54 6.66 5.37
C VAL A 116 8.57 7.21 4.39
N TYR A 117 8.28 8.32 3.73
CA TYR A 117 9.16 8.92 2.74
C TYR A 117 10.08 9.96 3.37
N PRO A 118 11.34 10.05 2.92
CA PRO A 118 12.29 11.06 3.35
C PRO A 118 11.75 12.48 3.25
N GLY A 119 12.20 13.37 4.13
CA GLY A 119 12.04 14.82 3.98
C GLY A 119 12.27 15.57 5.29
N GLU A 120 12.01 16.88 5.29
CA GLU A 120 12.29 17.73 6.44
C GLU A 120 11.44 17.35 7.66
N SER A 121 12.10 17.09 8.78
CA SER A 121 11.42 16.76 10.03
C SER A 121 10.66 17.96 10.57
N SER A 122 9.44 17.73 11.04
CA SER A 122 8.70 18.69 11.86
C SER A 122 9.01 18.44 13.34
N ASP A 123 9.01 19.49 14.17
CA ASP A 123 9.13 19.43 15.64
C ASP A 123 7.96 18.71 16.35
N ALA A 124 7.13 17.97 15.61
CA ALA A 124 6.04 17.17 16.16
C ALA A 124 6.57 16.02 17.04
N ASN A 125 5.81 15.64 18.07
CA ASN A 125 6.10 14.48 18.91
C ASN A 125 4.97 13.43 18.77
N PRO A 126 5.22 12.22 18.22
CA PRO A 126 6.48 11.74 17.65
C PRO A 126 6.86 12.47 16.34
N PRO A 127 8.16 12.46 15.97
CA PRO A 127 8.65 13.19 14.79
C PRO A 127 7.94 12.74 13.52
N ARG A 128 7.55 13.72 12.70
CA ARG A 128 7.18 13.49 11.30
C ARG A 128 8.44 13.22 10.49
N ARG A 129 8.36 12.35 9.49
CA ARG A 129 9.47 11.95 8.61
C ARG A 129 10.67 11.42 9.38
N ILE A 130 10.53 10.19 9.87
CA ILE A 130 11.58 9.48 10.62
C ILE A 130 12.85 9.31 9.77
N LEU A 131 12.67 9.20 8.45
CA LEU A 131 13.74 9.21 7.48
C LEU A 131 13.91 10.64 6.99
N ARG A 132 15.12 11.19 7.10
CA ARG A 132 15.42 12.56 6.66
C ARG A 132 16.09 12.59 5.29
N ASP A 133 17.04 11.67 5.10
CA ASP A 133 17.95 11.69 3.95
C ASP A 133 17.53 10.64 2.91
N PRO A 134 17.05 11.05 1.72
CA PRO A 134 16.75 10.13 0.63
C PRO A 134 17.98 9.34 0.17
N ALA A 135 19.20 9.85 0.33
CA ALA A 135 20.41 9.12 -0.02
C ALA A 135 20.68 7.91 0.89
N LYS A 136 19.99 7.81 2.03
CA LYS A 136 20.04 6.64 2.93
C LYS A 136 18.98 5.60 2.61
N VAL A 137 17.94 5.95 1.85
CA VAL A 137 16.82 5.06 1.54
C VAL A 137 16.94 4.59 0.10
N ARG A 138 16.94 3.29 -0.12
CA ARG A 138 16.94 2.71 -1.47
C ARG A 138 15.54 2.46 -1.99
N TYR A 139 14.69 1.95 -1.10
CA TYR A 139 13.32 1.59 -1.40
C TYR A 139 12.46 1.87 -0.17
N ALA A 140 11.24 2.33 -0.37
CA ALA A 140 10.25 2.38 0.67
C ALA A 140 8.88 2.02 0.10
N SER A 141 8.08 1.26 0.85
CA SER A 141 6.69 1.01 0.51
C SER A 141 5.78 1.11 1.72
N LEU A 142 4.53 1.45 1.43
CA LEU A 142 3.46 1.52 2.38
C LEU A 142 2.23 0.84 1.77
N THR A 143 1.70 -0.13 2.48
CA THR A 143 0.46 -0.82 2.16
C THR A 143 -0.58 -0.53 3.22
N LEU A 144 -1.75 -0.06 2.80
CA LEU A 144 -2.94 0.06 3.64
C LEU A 144 -3.97 -0.97 3.16
N ALA A 145 -4.33 -1.91 4.02
CA ALA A 145 -5.36 -2.89 3.74
C ALA A 145 -6.63 -2.63 4.55
N LEU A 146 -7.78 -2.79 3.89
CA LEU A 146 -9.13 -2.68 4.44
C LEU A 146 -9.81 -4.05 4.34
N PRO A 147 -9.79 -4.89 5.40
CA PRO A 147 -10.36 -6.24 5.37
C PRO A 147 -11.88 -6.27 5.10
N LYS A 148 -12.59 -5.16 5.37
CA LYS A 148 -14.03 -5.04 5.15
C LYS A 148 -14.40 -4.37 3.82
N ALA A 149 -13.44 -4.16 2.93
CA ALA A 149 -13.65 -3.49 1.65
C ALA A 149 -14.08 -4.43 0.50
N SER A 150 -14.06 -5.75 0.72
CA SER A 150 -14.44 -6.76 -0.28
C SER A 150 -15.59 -7.65 0.23
N LEU A 151 -16.50 -8.05 -0.66
CA LEU A 151 -17.61 -8.97 -0.33
C LEU A 151 -17.21 -10.42 -0.54
N LEU A 152 -16.47 -10.71 -1.60
CA LEU A 152 -16.14 -12.08 -2.03
C LEU A 152 -14.69 -12.47 -1.73
N GLY A 153 -13.86 -11.52 -1.28
CA GLY A 153 -12.48 -11.71 -0.85
C GLY A 153 -12.27 -11.50 0.65
N GLU A 154 -11.01 -11.34 1.03
CA GLU A 154 -10.57 -11.05 2.41
C GLU A 154 -10.23 -9.56 2.63
N GLY A 155 -10.44 -8.74 1.59
CA GLY A 155 -10.26 -7.29 1.65
C GLY A 155 -9.58 -6.74 0.40
N VAL A 156 -9.32 -5.45 0.46
CA VAL A 156 -8.59 -4.70 -0.57
C VAL A 156 -7.42 -3.98 0.08
N SER A 157 -6.30 -3.86 -0.61
CA SER A 157 -5.21 -2.98 -0.18
C SER A 157 -4.71 -2.09 -1.28
N LEU A 158 -4.20 -0.92 -0.90
CA LEU A 158 -3.45 -0.05 -1.78
C LEU A 158 -2.01 0.02 -1.30
N THR A 159 -1.07 -0.22 -2.21
CA THR A 159 0.37 -0.16 -1.94
C THR A 159 1.00 0.97 -2.75
N HIS A 160 1.63 1.92 -2.08
CA HIS A 160 2.51 2.90 -2.71
C HIS A 160 3.97 2.52 -2.45
N SER A 161 4.76 2.47 -3.51
CA SER A 161 6.18 2.13 -3.46
C SER A 161 7.00 3.19 -4.16
N ILE A 162 8.17 3.47 -3.61
CA ILE A 162 9.14 4.41 -4.17
C ILE A 162 10.54 3.83 -4.10
N ALA A 163 11.30 4.03 -5.17
CA ALA A 163 12.70 3.66 -5.28
C ALA A 163 13.56 4.89 -5.52
N TYR A 164 14.71 4.95 -4.85
CA TYR A 164 15.71 6.01 -4.98
C TYR A 164 17.03 5.39 -5.49
N PRO A 165 17.14 5.04 -6.78
CA PRO A 165 18.33 4.37 -7.30
C PRO A 165 19.59 5.22 -7.18
N ASP A 166 19.47 6.53 -7.38
CA ASP A 166 20.60 7.49 -7.29
C ASP A 166 20.61 8.27 -5.97
N GLY A 167 19.77 7.89 -5.00
CA GLY A 167 19.67 8.59 -3.70
C GLY A 167 19.03 9.99 -3.78
N SER A 168 18.43 10.35 -4.91
CA SER A 168 17.75 11.64 -5.13
C SER A 168 16.23 11.46 -5.25
N GLU A 169 15.48 12.34 -4.59
CA GLU A 169 14.02 12.39 -4.66
C GLU A 169 13.52 12.78 -6.06
N GLU A 170 14.24 13.67 -6.77
CA GLU A 170 13.86 14.14 -8.10
C GLU A 170 13.86 13.00 -9.15
N THR A 171 14.69 11.98 -8.94
CA THR A 171 14.86 10.83 -9.82
C THR A 171 14.08 9.60 -9.36
N ALA A 172 13.26 9.73 -8.32
CA ALA A 172 12.63 8.58 -7.69
C ALA A 172 11.56 7.93 -8.59
N TYR A 173 11.58 6.59 -8.65
CA TYR A 173 10.58 5.81 -9.38
C TYR A 173 9.45 5.41 -8.45
N LYS A 174 8.20 5.56 -8.90
CA LYS A 174 7.01 5.31 -8.09
C LYS A 174 6.15 4.21 -8.71
N ALA A 175 5.53 3.40 -7.86
CA ALA A 175 4.49 2.45 -8.22
C ALA A 175 3.30 2.58 -7.28
N CYS A 176 2.11 2.32 -7.80
CA CYS A 176 0.89 2.19 -7.04
C CYS A 176 0.16 0.92 -7.50
N CYS A 177 -0.17 0.04 -6.57
CA CYS A 177 -0.86 -1.22 -6.84
C CYS A 177 -2.08 -1.37 -5.94
N LEU A 178 -3.23 -1.62 -6.58
CA LEU A 178 -4.46 -2.02 -5.91
C LEU A 178 -4.55 -3.54 -5.92
N THR A 179 -4.65 -4.15 -4.74
CA THR A 179 -4.71 -5.62 -4.59
C THR A 179 -6.04 -6.04 -3.98
N PHE A 180 -6.68 -7.03 -4.59
CA PHE A 180 -7.80 -7.79 -4.01
C PHE A 180 -7.24 -9.07 -3.40
N HIS A 181 -7.50 -9.28 -2.11
CA HIS A 181 -6.96 -10.42 -1.38
C HIS A 181 -7.95 -11.59 -1.41
N ARG A 182 -7.47 -12.75 -1.85
CA ARG A 182 -8.15 -14.05 -1.80
C ARG A 182 -9.59 -13.98 -2.32
N LEU A 183 -9.76 -13.30 -3.46
CA LEU A 183 -11.05 -13.11 -4.09
C LEU A 183 -11.57 -14.44 -4.65
N ARG A 184 -12.83 -14.78 -4.30
CA ARG A 184 -13.51 -15.98 -4.79
C ARG A 184 -14.17 -15.68 -6.13
N VAL A 185 -13.59 -16.18 -7.22
CA VAL A 185 -14.04 -15.94 -8.59
C VAL A 185 -14.58 -17.23 -9.21
N PRO A 186 -15.90 -17.34 -9.45
CA PRO A 186 -16.48 -18.46 -10.17
C PRO A 186 -15.96 -18.49 -11.61
N THR A 187 -15.14 -19.48 -11.96
CA THR A 187 -14.39 -19.54 -13.21
C THR A 187 -14.67 -20.83 -13.95
N LEU A 188 -14.81 -20.75 -15.28
CA LEU A 188 -14.88 -21.94 -16.11
C LEU A 188 -13.47 -22.46 -16.34
N ILE A 189 -13.15 -23.62 -15.76
CA ILE A 189 -11.82 -24.24 -15.87
C ILE A 189 -12.03 -25.62 -16.47
N GLY A 190 -11.37 -25.91 -17.58
CA GLY A 190 -11.46 -27.22 -18.21
C GLY A 190 -10.92 -27.25 -19.62
N VAL A 191 -10.08 -28.25 -19.91
CA VAL A 191 -9.59 -28.53 -21.27
C VAL A 191 -10.64 -29.32 -22.05
N ASN A 192 -11.40 -30.19 -21.36
CA ASN A 192 -12.44 -31.02 -21.96
C ASN A 192 -13.85 -30.40 -21.83
N ASP A 193 -14.77 -30.79 -22.72
CA ASP A 193 -16.14 -30.27 -22.73
C ASP A 193 -16.90 -30.56 -21.43
N ASN A 194 -16.69 -31.74 -20.84
CA ASN A 194 -17.32 -32.13 -19.58
C ASN A 194 -16.86 -31.25 -18.40
N GLU A 195 -15.60 -30.81 -18.39
CA GLU A 195 -15.04 -29.91 -17.37
C GLU A 195 -15.59 -28.47 -17.50
N ARG A 196 -16.03 -28.09 -18.70
CA ARG A 196 -16.64 -26.78 -19.02
C ARG A 196 -18.16 -26.74 -18.84
N THR A 197 -18.75 -27.72 -18.17
CA THR A 197 -20.20 -27.74 -17.91
C THR A 197 -20.62 -26.90 -16.69
N ALA A 198 -19.69 -26.61 -15.78
CA ALA A 198 -19.96 -25.86 -14.57
C ALA A 198 -18.77 -24.97 -14.17
N LYS A 199 -19.06 -23.84 -13.51
CA LYS A 199 -18.01 -22.98 -12.95
C LYS A 199 -17.46 -23.59 -11.66
N GLN A 200 -16.16 -23.50 -11.50
CA GLN A 200 -15.42 -23.86 -10.30
C GLN A 200 -14.98 -22.58 -9.60
N VAL A 201 -15.08 -22.51 -8.27
CA VAL A 201 -14.64 -21.33 -7.53
C VAL A 201 -13.13 -21.35 -7.41
N VAL A 202 -12.47 -20.34 -7.97
CA VAL A 202 -11.05 -20.09 -7.81
C VAL A 202 -10.86 -19.05 -6.71
N VAL A 203 -9.87 -19.25 -5.85
CA VAL A 203 -9.42 -18.23 -4.90
C VAL A 203 -8.13 -17.64 -5.45
N ALA A 204 -8.13 -16.36 -5.79
CA ALA A 204 -6.99 -15.67 -6.38
C ALA A 204 -6.77 -14.30 -5.74
N ASP A 205 -5.50 -13.92 -5.63
CA ASP A 205 -5.12 -12.52 -5.43
C ASP A 205 -5.08 -11.83 -6.79
N ILE A 206 -5.55 -10.58 -6.85
CA ILE A 206 -5.59 -9.81 -8.09
C ILE A 206 -4.91 -8.47 -7.86
N ASP A 207 -3.81 -8.27 -8.57
CA ASP A 207 -3.03 -7.04 -8.54
C ASP A 207 -3.32 -6.18 -9.78
N ILE A 208 -3.67 -4.93 -9.54
CA ILE A 208 -3.82 -3.90 -10.58
C ILE A 208 -2.69 -2.90 -10.38
N ASP A 209 -1.63 -3.10 -11.16
CA ASP A 209 -0.45 -2.25 -11.17
C ASP A 209 -0.70 -0.92 -11.87
N GLN A 210 0.15 0.07 -11.58
CA GLN A 210 0.03 1.44 -12.10
C GLN A 210 -1.37 2.04 -11.85
N PHE A 211 -1.96 1.70 -10.70
CA PHE A 211 -3.29 2.15 -10.35
C PHE A 211 -3.30 3.66 -10.10
N VAL A 212 -4.00 4.41 -10.96
CA VAL A 212 -4.17 5.87 -10.83
C VAL A 212 -5.66 6.17 -10.73
N CYS A 213 -6.20 6.11 -9.51
CA CYS A 213 -7.55 6.57 -9.24
C CYS A 213 -7.60 7.29 -7.91
N GLN A 214 -8.14 8.51 -7.94
CA GLN A 214 -8.35 9.35 -6.75
C GLN A 214 -9.67 9.03 -6.03
N ALA A 215 -10.39 8.00 -6.46
CA ALA A 215 -11.67 7.58 -5.89
C ALA A 215 -11.64 6.10 -5.50
N ASP A 216 -12.43 5.74 -4.48
CA ASP A 216 -12.60 4.37 -4.05
C ASP A 216 -13.51 3.61 -5.03
N VAL A 217 -12.93 3.07 -6.10
CA VAL A 217 -13.63 2.35 -7.18
C VAL A 217 -13.56 0.83 -7.07
N TYR A 218 -12.87 0.30 -6.04
CA TYR A 218 -12.58 -1.12 -5.92
C TYR A 218 -13.82 -2.02 -5.79
N THR A 219 -14.94 -1.51 -5.26
CA THR A 219 -16.21 -2.27 -5.22
C THR A 219 -16.76 -2.52 -6.63
N GLY A 220 -16.68 -1.53 -7.51
CA GLY A 220 -17.06 -1.66 -8.92
C GLY A 220 -16.12 -2.58 -9.69
N ILE A 221 -14.81 -2.49 -9.41
CA ILE A 221 -13.80 -3.37 -10.00
C ILE A 221 -14.05 -4.83 -9.59
N GLU A 222 -14.30 -5.11 -8.30
CA GLU A 222 -14.63 -6.45 -7.81
C GLU A 222 -15.84 -7.04 -8.55
N ALA A 223 -16.90 -6.24 -8.72
CA ALA A 223 -18.09 -6.66 -9.45
C ALA A 223 -17.79 -7.01 -10.92
N VAL A 224 -16.89 -6.27 -11.58
CA VAL A 224 -16.45 -6.57 -12.94
C VAL A 224 -15.63 -7.86 -12.97
N ILE A 225 -14.65 -8.01 -12.10
CA ILE A 225 -13.80 -9.22 -12.02
C ILE A 225 -14.66 -10.48 -11.88
N VAL A 226 -15.63 -10.45 -10.98
CA VAL A 226 -16.52 -11.59 -10.69
C VAL A 226 -17.50 -11.86 -11.84
N LYS A 227 -17.86 -10.83 -12.61
CA LYS A 227 -18.77 -10.95 -13.77
C LYS A 227 -18.07 -11.40 -15.05
N VAL A 228 -16.81 -11.02 -15.26
CA VAL A 228 -16.06 -11.24 -16.52
C VAL A 228 -15.75 -12.73 -16.78
N THR A 229 -15.94 -13.62 -15.82
CA THR A 229 -15.92 -15.06 -16.10
C THR A 229 -17.12 -15.47 -16.96
N PRO A 230 -16.91 -15.86 -18.22
CA PRO A 230 -17.93 -15.78 -19.26
C PRO A 230 -19.16 -16.62 -18.94
N LEU A 231 -20.33 -16.01 -19.14
CA LEU A 231 -21.57 -16.69 -19.43
C LEU A 231 -21.71 -16.65 -20.95
N HIS A 232 -21.51 -17.79 -21.61
CA HIS A 232 -22.01 -18.08 -22.95
C HIS A 232 -21.51 -17.16 -24.09
N GLY A 233 -20.53 -17.66 -24.86
CA GLY A 233 -20.40 -17.33 -26.28
C GLY A 233 -20.46 -18.65 -27.07
N PRO A 234 -21.33 -18.79 -28.09
CA PRO A 234 -21.37 -19.98 -28.93
C PRO A 234 -20.11 -20.04 -29.80
N PHE A 235 -19.44 -21.20 -29.81
CA PHE A 235 -18.53 -21.61 -30.88
C PHE A 235 -19.33 -22.38 -31.93
#